data_AF-A0A350AVG0-F1
#
_entry.id   AF-A0A350AVG0-F1
#
_cell.length_a   1.000
_cell.length_b   1.000
_cell.length_c   1.000
_cell.angle_alpha   90.00
_cell.angle_beta   90.00
_cell.angle_gamma   90.00
#
_symmetry.space_group_name_H-M   'P 1'
#
loop_
_entity.id
_entity.type
_entity.pdbx_description
1 polymer ?
#
loop_
_entity_poly.entity_id
_entity_poly.type
_entity_poly.pdbx_seq_one_letter_code
_entity_poly.pdbx_strand_id
1 'polypeptide(L)'
;MVKLIHRIGAETFMKYFADSPANLAFVEAHFLNMDASSCDAFLDTVDDSSYTLRDWVEALRCMGQWLDAHGMTMELKDQIGYVNCAGAAAGSGANLTHLPSLVDEMLETYGCERAVKK
;
A
#
# COMPACT_ATOMS: atom_id res chain seq x y z
N MET A 1 -1.39 -15.02 13.28
CA MET A 1 -2.61 -14.31 12.84
C MET A 1 -2.21 -12.86 12.58
N VAL A 2 -2.56 -12.32 11.42
CA VAL A 2 -2.13 -10.98 10.98
C VAL A 2 -2.55 -9.92 12.03
N LYS A 3 -1.63 -9.02 12.40
CA LYS A 3 -1.92 -7.96 13.39
C LYS A 3 -3.01 -7.00 12.91
N LEU A 4 -3.08 -6.77 11.60
CA LEU A 4 -4.14 -6.01 10.96
C LEU A 4 -5.54 -6.55 11.31
N ILE A 5 -5.74 -7.88 11.31
CA ILE A 5 -7.01 -8.52 11.70
C ILE A 5 -7.42 -8.16 13.14
N HIS A 6 -6.45 -8.08 14.05
CA HIS A 6 -6.73 -7.70 15.44
C HIS A 6 -7.12 -6.22 15.58
N ARG A 7 -6.62 -5.36 14.70
CA ARG A 7 -6.91 -3.92 14.74
C ARG A 7 -8.25 -3.58 14.11
N ILE A 8 -8.54 -4.09 12.92
CA ILE A 8 -9.76 -3.74 12.19
C ILE A 8 -10.93 -4.71 12.42
N GLY A 9 -10.66 -5.85 13.07
CA GLY A 9 -11.62 -6.93 13.27
C GLY A 9 -11.70 -7.89 12.09
N ALA A 10 -12.01 -9.16 12.39
CA ALA A 10 -12.07 -10.22 11.38
C ALA A 10 -13.14 -9.97 10.30
N GLU A 11 -14.30 -9.44 10.67
CA GLU A 11 -15.38 -9.15 9.70
C GLU A 11 -14.98 -8.07 8.70
N THR A 12 -14.41 -6.96 9.19
CA THR A 12 -13.90 -5.86 8.35
C THR A 12 -12.76 -6.35 7.46
N PHE A 13 -11.84 -7.14 8.00
CA PHE A 13 -10.74 -7.72 7.24
C PHE A 13 -11.26 -8.60 6.09
N MET A 14 -12.20 -9.49 6.36
CA MET A 14 -12.79 -10.35 5.33
C MET A 14 -13.56 -9.51 4.30
N LYS A 15 -14.26 -8.45 4.71
CA LYS A 15 -14.93 -7.54 3.77
C LYS A 15 -13.97 -6.91 2.76
N TYR A 16 -12.75 -6.57 3.17
CA TYR A 16 -11.77 -5.92 2.28
C TYR A 16 -10.97 -6.90 1.42
N PHE A 17 -10.76 -8.14 1.87
CA PHE A 17 -9.77 -9.03 1.27
C PHE A 17 -10.29 -10.41 0.85
N ALA A 18 -11.50 -10.82 1.23
CA ALA A 18 -12.00 -12.17 0.94
C ALA A 18 -12.12 -12.49 -0.56
N ASP A 19 -12.31 -11.47 -1.40
CA ASP A 19 -12.42 -11.60 -2.86
C ASP A 19 -11.07 -11.54 -3.59
N SER A 20 -9.96 -11.27 -2.88
CA SER A 20 -8.63 -11.12 -3.48
C SER A 20 -7.56 -11.92 -2.75
N PRO A 21 -7.29 -13.17 -3.20
CA PRO A 21 -6.19 -13.98 -2.67
C PRO A 21 -4.82 -13.30 -2.74
N ALA A 22 -4.60 -12.45 -3.76
CA ALA A 22 -3.36 -11.69 -3.91
C ALA A 22 -3.19 -10.63 -2.81
N ASN A 23 -4.27 -9.92 -2.46
CA ASN A 23 -4.23 -8.93 -1.38
C ASN A 23 -4.06 -9.62 -0.01
N LEU A 24 -4.71 -10.77 0.20
CA LEU A 24 -4.50 -11.59 1.40
C LEU A 24 -3.05 -12.01 1.55
N ALA A 25 -2.46 -12.60 0.51
CA ALA A 25 -1.07 -13.04 0.53
C ALA A 25 -0.09 -11.87 0.78
N PHE A 26 -0.35 -10.70 0.18
CA PHE A 26 0.45 -9.51 0.41
C PHE A 26 0.37 -9.05 1.86
N VAL A 27 -0.84 -8.95 2.41
CA VAL A 27 -1.05 -8.52 3.79
C VAL A 27 -0.39 -9.51 4.76
N GLU A 28 -0.49 -10.81 4.52
CA GLU A 28 0.19 -11.82 5.33
C GLU A 28 1.71 -11.69 5.24
N ALA A 29 2.29 -11.50 4.06
CA ALA A 29 3.74 -11.38 3.89
C ALA A 29 4.32 -10.13 4.56
N HIS A 30 3.61 -8.99 4.46
CA HIS A 30 4.15 -7.69 4.83
C HIS A 30 3.66 -7.16 6.19
N PHE A 31 2.50 -7.59 6.68
CA PHE A 31 1.89 -7.09 7.93
C PHE A 31 1.89 -8.12 9.06
N LEU A 32 2.28 -9.37 8.83
CA LEU A 32 2.35 -10.38 9.90
C LEU A 32 3.40 -10.01 10.96
N ASN A 33 4.56 -9.52 10.52
CA ASN A 33 5.69 -9.19 11.41
C ASN A 33 5.79 -7.70 11.77
N MET A 34 5.00 -6.84 11.12
CA MET A 34 4.96 -5.40 11.41
C MET A 34 4.66 -5.16 12.90
N ASP A 35 5.37 -4.26 13.57
CA ASP A 35 5.07 -3.93 14.97
C ASP A 35 3.72 -3.18 15.12
N ALA A 36 3.19 -3.14 16.34
CA ALA A 36 1.87 -2.55 16.58
C ALA A 36 1.83 -1.06 16.24
N SER A 37 2.88 -0.30 16.60
CA SER A 37 2.98 1.14 16.29
C SER A 37 3.03 1.41 14.79
N SER A 38 3.77 0.62 14.02
CA SER A 38 3.80 0.75 12.56
C SER A 38 2.47 0.40 11.92
N CYS A 39 1.75 -0.60 12.46
CA CYS A 39 0.42 -0.95 11.99
C CYS A 39 -0.59 0.15 12.27
N ASP A 40 -0.53 0.77 13.47
CA ASP A 40 -1.40 1.88 13.84
C ASP A 40 -1.11 3.10 12.97
N ALA A 41 0.16 3.48 12.79
CA ALA A 41 0.55 4.59 11.93
C ALA A 41 0.13 4.39 10.45
N PHE A 42 0.17 3.15 9.96
CA PHE A 42 -0.34 2.83 8.63
C PHE A 42 -1.85 3.04 8.55
N LEU A 43 -2.61 2.52 9.53
CA LEU A 43 -4.06 2.71 9.56
C LEU A 43 -4.45 4.18 9.69
N ASP A 44 -3.75 4.96 10.53
CA ASP A 44 -3.94 6.40 10.64
C ASP A 44 -3.71 7.10 9.30
N THR A 45 -2.67 6.69 8.56
CA THR A 45 -2.39 7.22 7.21
C THR A 45 -3.51 6.86 6.21
N VAL A 46 -4.07 5.66 6.31
CA VAL A 46 -5.20 5.24 5.48
C VAL A 46 -6.43 6.09 5.81
N ASP A 47 -6.75 6.26 7.09
CA ASP A 47 -7.92 7.00 7.58
C ASP A 47 -7.82 8.51 7.28
N ASP A 48 -6.62 9.08 7.28
CA ASP A 48 -6.37 10.47 6.87
C ASP A 48 -6.44 10.69 5.35
N SER A 49 -6.50 9.62 4.57
CA SER A 49 -6.57 9.66 3.11
C SER A 49 -8.01 9.55 2.58
N SER A 50 -8.21 9.93 1.32
CA SER A 50 -9.51 9.74 0.63
C SER A 50 -9.71 8.32 0.09
N TYR A 51 -8.79 7.39 0.35
CA TYR A 51 -8.76 6.06 -0.27
C TYR A 51 -9.00 4.97 0.77
N THR A 52 -9.60 3.85 0.34
CA THR A 52 -9.91 2.76 1.25
C THR A 52 -8.66 1.93 1.58
N LEU A 53 -8.69 1.20 2.69
CA LEU A 53 -7.64 0.24 3.05
C LEU A 53 -7.34 -0.76 1.92
N ARG A 54 -8.35 -1.16 1.13
CA ARG A 54 -8.16 -2.02 -0.04
C ARG A 54 -7.33 -1.33 -1.11
N ASP A 55 -7.66 -0.08 -1.45
CA ASP A 55 -6.92 0.70 -2.43
C ASP A 55 -5.45 0.84 -2.04
N TRP A 56 -5.18 1.06 -0.75
CA TRP A 56 -3.82 1.13 -0.20
C TRP A 56 -3.05 -0.18 -0.35
N VAL A 57 -3.66 -1.30 0.02
CA VAL A 57 -3.03 -2.62 -0.14
C VAL A 57 -2.77 -2.94 -1.61
N GLU A 58 -3.70 -2.60 -2.49
CA GLU A 58 -3.54 -2.80 -3.94
C GLU A 58 -2.43 -1.90 -4.51
N ALA A 59 -2.33 -0.65 -4.05
CA ALA A 59 -1.29 0.28 -4.47
C ALA A 59 0.11 -0.16 -4.00
N LEU A 60 0.23 -0.59 -2.75
CA LEU A 60 1.48 -1.17 -2.23
C LEU A 60 1.87 -2.45 -2.97
N ARG A 61 0.89 -3.27 -3.35
CA ARG A 61 1.13 -4.46 -4.18
C ARG A 61 1.62 -4.09 -5.58
N CYS A 62 1.01 -3.10 -6.24
CA CYS A 62 1.48 -2.59 -7.53
C CYS A 62 2.92 -2.08 -7.44
N MET A 63 3.24 -1.31 -6.40
CA MET A 63 4.59 -0.84 -6.16
C MET A 63 5.59 -1.99 -5.95
N GLY A 64 5.23 -3.01 -5.16
CA GLY A 64 6.05 -4.21 -4.98
C GLY A 64 6.31 -4.95 -6.29
N GLN A 65 5.29 -5.08 -7.15
CA GLN A 65 5.43 -5.70 -8.47
C GLN A 65 6.35 -4.89 -9.40
N TRP A 66 6.24 -3.56 -9.37
CA TRP A 66 7.12 -2.68 -10.12
C TRP A 66 8.57 -2.81 -9.65
N LEU A 67 8.81 -2.82 -8.33
CA LEU A 67 10.14 -3.01 -7.73
C LEU A 67 10.74 -4.36 -8.17
N ASP A 68 9.96 -5.44 -8.10
CA ASP A 68 10.38 -6.76 -8.53
C ASP A 68 10.75 -6.80 -10.02
N ALA A 69 9.93 -6.21 -10.88
CA ALA A 69 10.17 -6.14 -12.32
C ALA A 69 11.47 -5.37 -12.67
N HIS A 70 11.85 -4.40 -11.83
CA HIS A 70 13.06 -3.59 -12.01
C HIS A 70 14.28 -4.14 -11.23
N GLY A 71 14.16 -5.28 -10.55
CA GLY A 71 15.23 -5.85 -9.73
C GLY A 71 15.60 -4.96 -8.55
N MET A 72 14.63 -4.23 -8.01
CA MET A 72 14.80 -3.28 -6.91
C MET A 72 14.04 -3.73 -5.66
N THR A 73 14.46 -3.24 -4.50
CA THR A 73 13.78 -3.44 -3.22
C THR A 73 13.67 -2.12 -2.47
N MET A 74 12.71 -2.05 -1.56
CA MET A 74 12.42 -0.85 -0.78
C MET A 74 11.74 -1.25 0.54
N GLU A 75 12.08 -0.58 1.63
CA GLU A 75 11.43 -0.83 2.91
C GLU A 75 9.94 -0.47 2.84
N LEU A 76 9.09 -1.27 3.48
CA LEU A 76 7.63 -1.08 3.47
C LEU A 76 7.23 0.32 3.96
N LYS A 77 7.94 0.87 4.95
CA LYS A 77 7.72 2.23 5.44
C LYS A 77 7.91 3.27 4.33
N ASP A 78 8.97 3.12 3.53
CA ASP A 78 9.19 4.04 2.42
C ASP A 78 8.16 3.82 1.31
N GLN A 79 7.73 2.57 1.06
CA GLN A 79 6.66 2.29 0.10
C GLN A 79 5.35 3.00 0.52
N ILE A 80 4.97 2.90 1.80
CA ILE A 80 3.81 3.62 2.36
C ILE A 80 3.98 5.13 2.15
N GLY A 81 5.17 5.68 2.39
CA GLY A 81 5.47 7.09 2.15
C GLY A 81 5.31 7.49 0.68
N TYR A 82 5.77 6.66 -0.25
CA TYR A 82 5.63 6.90 -1.69
C TYR A 82 4.15 6.89 -2.11
N VAL A 83 3.39 5.88 -1.69
CA VAL A 83 1.95 5.78 -1.98
C VAL A 83 1.19 6.97 -1.40
N ASN A 84 1.54 7.42 -0.19
CA ASN A 84 0.94 8.62 0.41
C ASN A 84 1.20 9.87 -0.45
N CYS A 85 2.45 10.07 -0.88
CA CYS A 85 2.80 11.18 -1.77
C CYS A 85 2.03 11.12 -3.09
N ALA A 86 1.85 9.92 -3.64
CA ALA A 86 1.11 9.74 -4.88
C ALA A 86 -0.37 10.09 -4.74
N GLY A 87 -1.02 9.64 -3.66
CA GLY A 87 -2.39 10.01 -3.35
C GLY A 87 -2.57 11.52 -3.11
N ALA A 88 -1.63 12.14 -2.39
CA ALA A 88 -1.67 13.58 -2.11
C ALA A 88 -1.47 14.44 -3.38
N ALA A 89 -0.62 14.01 -4.31
CA ALA A 89 -0.39 14.71 -5.57
C ALA A 89 -1.65 14.73 -6.45
N ALA A 90 -2.43 13.64 -6.45
CA ALA A 90 -3.66 13.52 -7.22
C ALA A 90 -4.78 14.46 -6.71
N GLY A 91 -4.87 14.67 -5.40
CA GLY A 91 -5.82 15.58 -4.76
C GLY A 91 -5.72 17.05 -5.21
N SER A 92 -4.64 17.41 -5.91
CA SER A 92 -4.38 18.76 -6.43
C SER A 92 -4.81 18.98 -7.89
N GLY A 93 -5.40 17.98 -8.58
CA GLY A 93 -5.94 18.20 -9.94
C GLY A 93 -6.07 16.98 -10.86
N ALA A 94 -5.86 15.74 -10.39
CA ALA A 94 -5.97 14.55 -11.23
C ALA A 94 -7.36 13.91 -11.10
N ASN A 95 -7.99 13.61 -12.24
CA ASN A 95 -9.28 12.89 -12.34
C ASN A 95 -9.20 11.40 -11.96
N LEU A 96 -8.06 10.93 -11.47
CA LEU A 96 -7.85 9.53 -11.11
C LEU A 96 -8.26 9.30 -9.67
N THR A 97 -9.40 8.65 -9.50
CA THR A 97 -9.99 8.31 -8.20
C THR A 97 -9.44 7.02 -7.59
N HIS A 98 -8.52 6.34 -8.28
CA HIS A 98 -8.03 5.01 -7.91
C HIS A 98 -6.53 5.04 -7.58
N LEU A 99 -6.21 4.88 -6.30
CA LEU A 99 -4.84 4.98 -5.75
C LEU A 99 -3.83 4.04 -6.44
N PRO A 100 -4.14 2.76 -6.73
CA PRO A 100 -3.20 1.89 -7.43
C PRO A 100 -2.79 2.41 -8.81
N SER A 101 -3.73 3.00 -9.55
CA SER A 101 -3.47 3.56 -10.88
C SER A 101 -2.61 4.82 -10.82
N LEU A 102 -2.81 5.65 -9.80
CA LEU A 102 -1.96 6.82 -9.55
C LEU A 102 -0.52 6.44 -9.24
N VAL A 103 -0.33 5.42 -8.39
CA VAL A 103 1.00 4.91 -8.04
C VAL A 103 1.71 4.34 -9.25
N ASP A 104 0.98 3.57 -10.09
CA ASP A 104 1.51 3.02 -11.34
C ASP A 104 1.98 4.13 -12.29
N GLU A 105 1.15 5.14 -12.57
CA GLU A 105 1.50 6.28 -13.43
C GLU A 105 2.70 7.06 -12.90
N MET A 106 2.78 7.28 -11.59
CA MET A 106 3.91 7.99 -10.98
C MET A 106 5.21 7.18 -11.03
N LEU A 107 5.14 5.86 -10.86
CA LEU A 107 6.30 4.98 -10.98
C LEU A 107 6.79 4.91 -12.43
N GLU A 108 5.90 4.88 -13.41
CA GLU A 108 6.28 4.93 -14.82
C GLU A 108 6.89 6.28 -15.21
N THR A 109 6.34 7.38 -14.70
CA THR A 109 6.76 8.74 -15.08
C THR A 109 8.03 9.18 -14.37
N TYR A 110 8.15 8.89 -13.08
CA TYR A 110 9.20 9.45 -12.20
C TYR A 110 10.08 8.38 -11.56
N GLY A 111 9.67 7.11 -11.56
CA GLY A 111 10.35 6.03 -10.85
C GLY A 111 10.31 6.22 -9.33
N CYS A 112 11.30 5.63 -8.64
CA CYS A 112 11.42 5.71 -7.19
C CYS A 112 12.88 5.83 -6.74
N GLU A 113 13.29 7.02 -6.29
CA GLU A 113 14.68 7.31 -5.90
C GLU A 113 15.16 6.55 -4.65
N ARG A 114 14.23 6.19 -3.77
CA ARG A 114 14.52 5.46 -2.53
C ARG A 114 14.68 3.95 -2.74
N ALA A 115 14.34 3.44 -3.93
CA ALA A 115 14.51 2.04 -4.26
C ALA A 115 15.99 1.70 -4.46
N VAL A 116 16.43 0.56 -3.91
CA VAL A 116 17.81 0.08 -4.05
C VAL A 116 17.85 -1.18 -4.92
N LYS A 117 18.93 -1.37 -5.69
CA LYS A 117 19.12 -2.62 -6.44
C LYS A 117 19.25 -3.80 -5.50
N LYS A 118 18.58 -4.90 -5.84
CA LYS A 118 18.71 -6.19 -5.14
C LYS A 118 20.10 -6.79 -5.32
#